data_AF-X1T091-F1
#
_entry.id   AF-X1T091-F1
#
_cell.length_a   1.000
_cell.length_b   1.000
_cell.length_c   1.000
_cell.angle_alpha   90.00
_cell.angle_beta   90.00
_cell.angle_gamma   90.00
#
_symmetry.space_group_name_H-M   'P 1'
#
loop_
_entity.id
_entity.type
_entity.pdbx_description
1 polymer ?
#
loop_
_entity_poly.entity_id
_entity_poly.type
_entity_poly.pdbx_seq_one_letter_code
_entity_poly.pdbx_strand_id
1 'polypeptide(L)'
;WGFLCPVHTPDGSPCGLLNHLSHKCKVATESADVSAIPQLIAQLGVVGASSATLEESVVVQLDGRILGFCTPKQAKTIGDTLRYWKVEGSHSVPLDLEIGYIPSSNGGQYPGVYMFSSPARMIRPVKYLPLDKQDFVGSFEQPFMSIACTEPEIASGDSTHVEYDPTNILSIVANQTPYSDFNQSPRNMYQVSVFHSLSYHYLLDDESTKQSGFSQGPR
;
A
#
# COMPACT_ATOMS: atom_id res chain seq x y z
N TRP A 1 0.03 5.69 -6.39
CA TRP A 1 -1.43 5.76 -6.19
C TRP A 1 -1.79 5.10 -4.87
N GLY A 2 -2.58 5.73 -4.00
CA GLY A 2 -3.04 5.12 -2.75
C GLY A 2 -2.03 5.08 -1.59
N PHE A 3 -0.74 5.33 -1.81
CA PHE A 3 0.30 5.36 -0.75
C PHE A 3 0.74 6.77 -0.36
N LEU A 4 1.13 7.58 -1.35
CA LEU A 4 1.45 9.00 -1.20
C LEU A 4 0.33 9.83 -1.80
N CYS A 5 -0.01 10.93 -1.15
CA CYS A 5 -1.03 11.85 -1.61
C CYS A 5 -0.53 12.63 -2.84
N PRO A 6 -1.29 12.66 -3.94
CA PRO A 6 -0.87 13.36 -5.17
C PRO A 6 -0.93 14.88 -5.07
N VAL A 7 -1.58 15.42 -4.04
CA VAL A 7 -1.82 16.87 -3.87
C VAL A 7 -0.97 17.46 -2.74
N HIS A 8 -0.63 16.65 -1.72
CA HIS A 8 -0.06 17.14 -0.47
C HIS A 8 1.47 17.18 -0.49
N THR A 9 1.98 18.13 -1.25
CA THR A 9 3.40 18.51 -1.33
C THR A 9 3.51 20.04 -1.24
N PRO A 10 4.49 20.59 -0.51
CA PRO A 10 4.69 22.04 -0.44
C PRO A 10 5.13 22.60 -1.80
N ASP A 11 4.86 23.88 -2.02
CA ASP A 11 5.38 24.63 -3.15
C ASP A 11 6.84 25.08 -2.92
N GLY A 12 7.49 25.55 -3.98
CA GLY A 12 8.87 26.03 -3.95
C GLY A 12 9.92 24.92 -4.00
N SER A 13 11.04 25.11 -3.31
CA SER A 13 12.21 24.21 -3.41
C SER A 13 11.98 22.74 -3.01
N PRO A 14 11.15 22.40 -2.00
CA PRO A 14 10.93 21.00 -1.62
C PRO A 14 9.80 20.31 -2.39
N CYS A 15 9.22 20.95 -3.41
CA CYS A 15 8.14 20.40 -4.22
C CYS A 15 8.52 19.05 -4.83
N GLY A 16 7.70 18.03 -4.59
CA GLY A 16 7.92 16.66 -5.05
C GLY A 16 8.94 15.85 -4.23
N LEU A 17 9.75 16.48 -3.39
CA LEU A 17 10.65 15.80 -2.45
C LEU A 17 9.94 15.53 -1.11
N LEU A 18 9.27 16.55 -0.56
CA LEU A 18 8.45 16.40 0.63
C LEU A 18 7.03 16.01 0.22
N ASN A 19 6.60 14.81 0.61
CA ASN A 19 5.26 14.31 0.34
C ASN A 19 4.68 13.70 1.61
N HIS A 20 3.36 13.59 1.64
CA HIS A 20 2.62 13.00 2.75
C HIS A 20 1.96 11.70 2.33
N LEU A 21 1.85 10.75 3.28
CA LEU A 21 1.09 9.53 3.07
C LEU A 21 -0.40 9.84 2.80
N SER A 22 -1.05 8.97 2.04
CA SER A 22 -2.50 8.96 1.97
C SER A 22 -3.08 8.56 3.33
N HIS A 23 -4.32 8.94 3.62
CA HIS A 23 -4.90 8.78 4.95
C HIS A 23 -5.20 7.31 5.33
N LYS A 24 -5.26 6.38 4.36
CA LYS A 24 -5.42 4.94 4.59
C LYS A 24 -4.13 4.14 4.42
N CYS A 25 -3.06 4.75 3.93
CA CYS A 25 -1.75 4.10 3.89
C CYS A 25 -1.26 3.87 5.33
N LYS A 26 -0.81 2.64 5.60
CA LYS A 26 -0.21 2.23 6.87
C LYS A 26 1.22 1.81 6.61
N VAL A 27 2.05 1.93 7.64
CA VAL A 27 3.41 1.40 7.65
C VAL A 27 3.43 0.21 8.58
N ALA A 28 3.85 -0.95 8.08
CA ALA A 28 4.01 -2.15 8.91
C ALA A 28 5.10 -1.90 9.97
N THR A 29 4.78 -2.14 11.25
CA THR A 29 5.71 -1.90 12.36
C THR A 29 6.39 -3.17 12.87
N GLU A 30 5.83 -4.33 12.55
CA GLU A 30 6.28 -5.64 13.01
C GLU A 30 6.40 -6.58 11.80
N SER A 31 7.20 -7.63 11.94
CA SER A 31 7.24 -8.70 10.94
C SER A 31 6.02 -9.60 11.09
N ALA A 32 5.38 -9.95 9.98
CA ALA A 32 4.29 -10.92 9.99
C ALA A 32 4.82 -12.35 10.24
N ASP A 33 4.04 -13.19 10.91
CA ASP A 33 4.39 -14.61 11.07
C ASP A 33 4.21 -15.36 9.74
N VAL A 34 5.35 -15.72 9.14
CA VAL A 34 5.42 -16.43 7.86
C VAL A 34 5.99 -17.84 7.99
N SER A 35 5.96 -18.41 9.20
CA SER A 35 6.47 -19.76 9.48
C SER A 35 5.83 -20.86 8.62
N ALA A 36 4.55 -20.69 8.27
CA ALA A 36 3.81 -21.63 7.42
C ALA A 36 4.15 -21.52 5.92
N ILE A 37 4.66 -20.37 5.46
CA ILE A 37 4.83 -20.07 4.03
C ILE A 37 5.76 -21.06 3.32
N PRO A 38 6.96 -21.41 3.84
CA PRO A 38 7.84 -22.36 3.17
C PRO A 38 7.19 -23.74 2.93
N GLN A 39 6.40 -24.23 3.88
CA GLN A 39 5.70 -25.51 3.74
C GLN A 39 4.58 -25.43 2.69
N LEU A 40 3.81 -24.34 2.67
CA LEU A 40 2.76 -24.12 1.67
C LEU A 40 3.35 -24.03 0.26
N ILE A 41 4.44 -23.29 0.11
CA ILE A 41 5.15 -23.16 -1.17
C ILE A 41 5.65 -24.52 -1.68
N ALA A 42 6.18 -25.37 -0.79
CA ALA A 42 6.57 -26.74 -1.16
C ALA A 42 5.36 -27.59 -1.59
N GLN A 43 4.22 -27.47 -0.90
CA GLN A 43 2.97 -28.16 -1.26
C GLN A 43 2.40 -27.71 -2.60
N LEU A 44 2.60 -26.44 -2.96
CA LEU A 44 2.22 -25.89 -4.26
C LEU A 44 3.16 -26.32 -5.41
N GLY A 45 4.13 -27.19 -5.14
CA GLY A 45 4.97 -27.83 -6.15
C GLY A 45 6.18 -27.02 -6.59
N VAL A 46 6.66 -26.09 -5.75
CA VAL A 46 7.91 -25.37 -5.99
C VAL A 46 9.09 -26.30 -5.75
N VAL A 47 10.06 -26.28 -6.67
CA VAL A 47 11.23 -27.18 -6.66
C VAL A 47 12.51 -26.44 -6.25
N GLY A 48 13.47 -27.16 -5.66
CA GLY A 48 14.72 -26.54 -5.20
C GLY A 48 15.74 -26.23 -6.29
N ALA A 49 15.59 -26.80 -7.48
CA ALA A 49 16.50 -26.59 -8.61
C ALA A 49 15.92 -25.61 -9.63
N SER A 50 16.74 -24.64 -10.08
CA SER A 50 16.39 -23.74 -11.18
C SER A 50 16.67 -24.39 -12.53
N SER A 51 15.88 -24.07 -13.54
CA SER A 51 16.29 -24.27 -14.93
C SER A 51 17.21 -23.13 -15.39
N ALA A 52 17.85 -23.30 -16.54
CA ALA A 52 18.74 -22.30 -17.13
C ALA A 52 17.98 -21.10 -17.73
N THR A 53 16.68 -21.25 -18.04
CA THR A 53 15.90 -20.22 -18.73
C THR A 53 14.71 -19.73 -17.89
N LEU A 54 14.37 -18.45 -18.09
CA LEU A 54 13.21 -17.80 -17.48
C LEU A 54 11.85 -18.28 -18.04
N GLU A 55 11.89 -18.91 -19.21
CA GLU A 55 10.70 -19.53 -19.81
C GLU A 55 10.30 -20.80 -19.07
N GLU A 56 11.28 -21.52 -18.53
CA GLU A 56 11.08 -22.79 -17.84
C GLU A 56 10.97 -22.60 -16.33
N SER A 57 11.69 -21.63 -15.75
CA SER A 57 11.70 -21.43 -14.31
C SER A 57 11.84 -19.97 -13.88
N VAL A 58 11.01 -19.57 -12.93
CA VAL A 58 11.06 -18.29 -12.24
C VAL A 58 11.21 -18.51 -10.74
N VAL A 59 11.77 -17.52 -10.07
CA VAL A 59 12.13 -17.63 -8.65
C VAL A 59 10.92 -17.37 -7.75
N VAL A 60 10.87 -18.06 -6.62
CA VAL A 60 9.93 -17.82 -5.52
C VAL A 60 10.75 -17.47 -4.27
N GLN A 61 10.53 -16.29 -3.71
CA GLN A 61 11.31 -15.77 -2.58
C GLN A 61 10.41 -15.23 -1.47
N LEU A 62 10.91 -15.30 -0.24
CA LEU A 62 10.32 -14.70 0.95
C LEU A 62 11.39 -13.87 1.67
N ASP A 63 11.18 -12.56 1.76
CA ASP A 63 12.11 -11.58 2.37
C ASP A 63 13.57 -11.75 1.88
N GLY A 64 13.73 -11.95 0.56
CA GLY A 64 15.02 -12.15 -0.10
C GLY A 64 15.62 -13.55 0.04
N ARG A 65 15.01 -14.45 0.82
CA ARG A 65 15.39 -15.87 0.86
C ARG A 65 14.71 -16.62 -0.28
N ILE A 66 15.50 -17.29 -1.12
CA ILE A 66 14.98 -18.19 -2.16
C ILE A 66 14.35 -19.43 -1.50
N LEU A 67 13.07 -19.66 -1.77
CA LEU A 67 12.35 -20.86 -1.37
C LEU A 67 12.40 -21.94 -2.46
N GLY A 68 12.50 -21.51 -3.73
CA GLY A 68 12.73 -22.40 -4.86
C GLY A 68 12.32 -21.76 -6.18
N PHE A 69 12.01 -22.60 -7.16
CA PHE A 69 11.69 -22.23 -8.52
C PHE A 69 10.44 -22.94 -9.02
N CYS A 70 9.71 -22.29 -9.92
CA CYS A 70 8.49 -22.83 -10.53
C CYS A 70 8.32 -22.33 -11.96
N THR A 71 7.42 -22.92 -12.73
CA THR A 71 7.14 -22.42 -14.09
C THR A 71 6.41 -21.06 -14.03
N PRO A 72 6.53 -20.18 -15.04
CA PRO A 72 5.81 -18.89 -15.05
C PRO A 72 4.28 -19.03 -14.87
N LYS A 73 3.67 -20.08 -15.43
CA LYS A 73 2.25 -20.37 -15.26
C LYS A 73 1.90 -20.70 -13.81
N GLN A 74 2.74 -21.52 -13.18
CA GLN A 74 2.57 -21.92 -11.79
C GLN A 74 2.80 -20.75 -10.83
N ALA A 75 3.74 -19.84 -11.14
CA ALA A 75 3.97 -18.62 -10.37
C ALA A 75 2.72 -17.76 -10.23
N LYS A 76 1.96 -17.58 -11.31
CA LYS A 76 0.66 -16.89 -11.26
C LYS A 76 -0.32 -17.61 -10.34
N THR A 77 -0.46 -18.92 -10.49
CA THR A 77 -1.34 -19.74 -9.65
C THR A 77 -0.96 -19.65 -8.16
N ILE A 78 0.34 -19.68 -7.84
CA ILE A 78 0.85 -19.52 -6.47
C ILE A 78 0.44 -18.16 -5.91
N GLY A 79 0.69 -17.08 -6.65
CA GLY A 79 0.33 -15.72 -6.23
C GLY A 79 -1.17 -15.56 -5.97
N ASP A 80 -2.00 -16.06 -6.88
CA ASP A 80 -3.47 -16.00 -6.76
C ASP A 80 -3.98 -16.85 -5.59
N THR A 81 -3.42 -18.06 -5.41
CA THR A 81 -3.84 -18.98 -4.34
C THR A 81 -3.45 -18.45 -2.95
N LEU A 82 -2.22 -17.96 -2.80
CA LEU A 82 -1.77 -17.35 -1.55
C LEU A 82 -2.59 -16.13 -1.19
N ARG A 83 -2.94 -15.28 -2.17
CA ARG A 83 -3.81 -14.12 -1.93
C ARG A 83 -5.20 -14.55 -1.49
N TYR A 84 -5.78 -15.58 -2.12
CA TYR A 84 -7.06 -16.13 -1.70
C TYR A 84 -7.02 -16.62 -0.24
N TRP A 85 -6.03 -17.43 0.13
CA TRP A 85 -5.86 -17.91 1.52
C TRP A 85 -5.62 -16.79 2.52
N LYS A 86 -4.83 -15.78 2.12
CA LYS A 86 -4.56 -14.57 2.88
C LYS A 86 -5.84 -13.82 3.26
N VAL A 87 -6.70 -13.55 2.28
CA VAL A 87 -7.95 -12.80 2.49
C VAL A 87 -9.05 -13.65 3.13
N GLU A 88 -9.08 -14.95 2.84
CA GLU A 88 -9.96 -15.91 3.50
C GLU A 88 -9.67 -16.01 5.00
N GLY A 89 -8.39 -15.93 5.38
CA GLY A 89 -7.88 -16.16 6.72
C GLY A 89 -7.54 -17.62 6.99
N SER A 90 -7.19 -18.39 5.96
CA SER A 90 -6.88 -19.82 6.03
C SER A 90 -5.37 -20.08 5.91
N HIS A 91 -4.94 -21.30 6.23
CA HIS A 91 -3.56 -21.78 6.06
C HIS A 91 -2.48 -20.97 6.82
N SER A 92 -2.86 -20.14 7.79
CA SER A 92 -1.95 -19.28 8.55
C SER A 92 -1.16 -18.31 7.66
N VAL A 93 -1.76 -17.83 6.57
CA VAL A 93 -1.18 -16.76 5.74
C VAL A 93 -1.61 -15.40 6.32
N PRO A 94 -0.68 -14.54 6.74
CA PRO A 94 -1.02 -13.29 7.41
C PRO A 94 -1.51 -12.23 6.41
N LEU A 95 -2.53 -11.45 6.81
CA LEU A 95 -3.24 -10.51 5.92
C LEU A 95 -2.34 -9.40 5.35
N ASP A 96 -1.29 -9.02 6.07
CA ASP A 96 -0.31 -7.99 5.74
C ASP A 96 0.92 -8.52 4.96
N LEU A 97 0.91 -9.80 4.57
CA LEU A 97 1.87 -10.36 3.62
C LEU A 97 1.68 -9.71 2.25
N GLU A 98 2.73 -9.08 1.74
CA GLU A 98 2.76 -8.56 0.38
C GLU A 98 3.15 -9.69 -0.59
N ILE A 99 2.38 -9.86 -1.68
CA ILE A 99 2.57 -10.96 -2.64
C ILE A 99 2.80 -10.36 -4.04
N GLY A 100 4.05 -10.04 -4.32
CA GLY A 100 4.48 -9.49 -5.61
C GLY A 100 4.69 -10.57 -6.67
N TYR A 101 3.68 -10.85 -7.48
CA TYR A 101 3.84 -11.62 -8.71
C TYR A 101 4.27 -10.72 -9.86
N ILE A 102 5.43 -11.01 -10.45
CA ILE A 102 5.95 -10.30 -11.62
C ILE A 102 5.86 -11.23 -12.84
N PRO A 103 5.02 -10.89 -13.84
CA PRO A 103 4.88 -11.68 -15.04
C PRO A 103 6.12 -11.60 -15.94
N SER A 104 6.41 -12.68 -16.67
CA SER A 104 7.43 -12.67 -17.71
C SER A 104 7.09 -11.65 -18.80
N SER A 105 8.05 -10.80 -19.15
CA SER A 105 7.89 -9.72 -20.12
C SER A 105 9.18 -9.50 -20.89
N ASN A 106 9.10 -8.86 -22.06
CA ASN A 106 10.27 -8.56 -22.88
C ASN A 106 10.88 -7.22 -22.46
N GLY A 107 12.06 -7.26 -21.82
CA GLY A 107 12.75 -6.06 -21.32
C GLY A 107 12.12 -5.41 -20.08
N GLY A 108 11.22 -6.12 -19.38
CA GLY A 108 10.62 -5.65 -18.14
C GLY A 108 11.40 -6.08 -16.89
N GLN A 109 10.73 -6.01 -15.74
CA GLN A 109 11.31 -6.43 -14.46
C GLN A 109 11.51 -7.95 -14.42
N TYR A 110 12.51 -8.41 -13.68
CA TYR A 110 12.83 -9.84 -13.57
C TYR A 110 11.65 -10.63 -12.95
N PRO A 111 11.12 -11.65 -13.64
CA PRO A 111 9.88 -12.32 -13.24
C PRO A 111 10.08 -13.23 -12.02
N GLY A 112 8.98 -13.47 -11.31
CA GLY A 112 8.98 -14.31 -10.12
C GLY A 112 7.86 -13.98 -9.15
N VAL A 113 7.87 -14.67 -8.00
CA VAL A 113 7.00 -14.40 -6.87
C VAL A 113 7.86 -13.92 -5.71
N TYR A 114 7.67 -12.68 -5.31
CA TYR A 114 8.40 -12.03 -4.22
C TYR A 114 7.43 -11.74 -3.09
N MET A 115 7.63 -12.40 -1.96
CA MET A 115 6.83 -12.20 -0.76
C MET A 115 7.62 -11.39 0.26
N PHE A 116 6.95 -10.44 0.92
CA PHE A 116 7.56 -9.61 1.94
C PHE A 116 6.72 -9.57 3.21
N SER A 117 7.36 -9.86 4.34
CA SER A 117 6.75 -9.86 5.67
C SER A 117 7.40 -8.86 6.63
N SER A 118 8.58 -8.35 6.29
CA SER A 118 9.36 -7.40 7.08
C SER A 118 8.63 -6.09 7.45
N PRO A 119 9.06 -5.40 8.53
CA PRO A 119 8.54 -4.08 8.89
C PRO A 119 8.96 -2.99 7.89
N ALA A 120 8.45 -1.77 8.09
CA ALA A 120 8.69 -0.57 7.29
C ALA A 120 8.13 -0.60 5.85
N ARG A 121 7.25 -1.55 5.54
CA ARG A 121 6.52 -1.59 4.27
C ARG A 121 5.29 -0.69 4.31
N MET A 122 5.02 -0.02 3.18
CA MET A 122 3.75 0.68 2.97
C MET A 122 2.69 -0.31 2.52
N ILE A 123 1.58 -0.37 3.25
CA ILE A 123 0.42 -1.20 2.92
C ILE A 123 -0.85 -0.35 2.93
N ARG A 124 -1.81 -0.68 2.08
CA ARG A 124 -3.11 0.03 2.03
C ARG A 124 -4.27 -0.96 1.87
N PRO A 125 -5.44 -0.66 2.44
CA PRO A 125 -6.61 -1.52 2.30
C PRO A 125 -7.25 -1.34 0.92
N VAL A 126 -7.58 -2.45 0.28
CA VAL A 126 -8.42 -2.54 -0.92
C VAL A 126 -9.45 -3.67 -0.74
N LYS A 127 -10.51 -3.68 -1.54
CA LYS A 127 -11.55 -4.70 -1.46
C LYS A 127 -11.26 -5.80 -2.48
N TYR A 128 -11.11 -7.04 -2.02
CA TYR A 128 -10.91 -8.21 -2.85
C TYR A 128 -12.24 -8.74 -3.37
N LEU A 129 -12.42 -8.78 -4.69
CA LEU A 129 -13.71 -9.07 -5.32
C LEU A 129 -14.23 -10.49 -5.08
N PRO A 130 -13.42 -11.57 -5.14
CA PRO A 130 -13.94 -12.93 -4.99
C PRO A 130 -14.55 -13.25 -3.63
N LEU A 131 -14.07 -12.60 -2.55
CA LEU A 131 -14.53 -12.86 -1.19
C LEU A 131 -15.27 -11.67 -0.54
N ASP A 132 -15.37 -10.54 -1.25
CA ASP A 132 -15.94 -9.28 -0.75
C ASP A 132 -15.29 -8.78 0.56
N LYS A 133 -14.01 -9.12 0.78
CA LYS A 133 -13.27 -8.87 2.02
C LYS A 133 -12.13 -7.88 1.81
N GLN A 134 -11.63 -7.32 2.91
CA GLN A 134 -10.47 -6.43 2.89
C GLN A 134 -9.20 -7.22 2.60
N ASP A 135 -8.41 -6.73 1.66
CA ASP A 135 -7.02 -7.13 1.41
C ASP A 135 -6.07 -5.95 1.69
N PHE A 136 -4.88 -6.22 2.21
CA PHE A 136 -3.80 -5.25 2.26
C PHE A 136 -2.86 -5.45 1.07
N VAL A 137 -2.70 -4.38 0.29
CA VAL A 137 -1.82 -4.35 -0.87
C VAL A 137 -0.62 -3.46 -0.59
N GLY A 138 0.57 -3.95 -0.92
CA GLY A 138 1.82 -3.23 -0.83
C GLY A 138 2.21 -2.52 -2.13
N SER A 139 3.22 -1.64 -2.04
CA SER A 139 3.64 -0.81 -3.17
C SER A 139 4.37 -1.59 -4.27
N PHE A 140 4.96 -2.74 -3.96
CA PHE A 140 5.73 -3.55 -4.91
C PHE A 140 4.81 -4.40 -5.79
N GLU A 141 3.72 -4.94 -5.23
CA GLU A 141 2.79 -5.78 -5.99
C GLU A 141 1.81 -4.97 -6.85
N GLN A 142 1.42 -3.76 -6.41
CA GLN A 142 0.40 -2.95 -7.09
C GLN A 142 0.65 -2.66 -8.59
N PRO A 143 1.89 -2.42 -9.09
CA PRO A 143 2.13 -2.19 -10.53
C PRO A 143 1.69 -3.34 -11.43
N PHE A 144 1.56 -4.55 -10.91
CA PHE A 144 1.17 -5.76 -11.64
C PHE A 144 -0.27 -6.19 -11.33
N MET A 145 -1.06 -5.37 -10.64
CA MET A 145 -2.43 -5.67 -10.23
C MET A 145 -3.45 -4.77 -10.94
N SER A 146 -4.59 -5.34 -11.31
CA SER A 146 -5.77 -4.59 -11.79
C SER A 146 -6.71 -4.31 -10.62
N ILE A 147 -6.80 -3.03 -10.23
CA ILE A 147 -7.60 -2.50 -9.12
C ILE A 147 -8.52 -1.41 -9.68
N ALA A 148 -9.83 -1.64 -9.70
CA ALA A 148 -10.82 -0.66 -10.16
C ALA A 148 -10.96 0.49 -9.15
N CYS A 149 -11.12 1.73 -9.62
CA CYS A 149 -11.27 2.88 -8.71
C CYS A 149 -12.68 2.96 -8.12
N THR A 150 -13.69 2.54 -8.88
CA THR A 150 -15.09 2.48 -8.46
C THR A 150 -15.76 1.20 -8.94
N GLU A 151 -16.85 0.78 -8.31
CA GLU A 151 -17.58 -0.44 -8.68
C GLU A 151 -18.05 -0.46 -10.15
N PRO A 152 -18.56 0.64 -10.75
CA PRO A 152 -18.95 0.66 -12.15
C PRO A 152 -17.80 0.44 -13.14
N GLU A 153 -16.56 0.67 -12.72
CA GLU A 153 -15.35 0.52 -13.55
C GLU A 153 -14.74 -0.89 -13.47
N ILE A 154 -15.38 -1.81 -12.75
CA ILE A 154 -14.92 -3.20 -12.65
C ILE A 154 -14.99 -3.86 -14.03
N ALA A 155 -13.81 -4.17 -14.59
CA ALA A 155 -13.69 -4.88 -15.85
C ALA A 155 -13.81 -6.40 -15.59
N SER A 156 -14.89 -7.00 -16.10
CA SER A 156 -15.15 -8.43 -15.95
C SER A 156 -13.98 -9.28 -16.46
N GLY A 157 -13.40 -10.09 -15.57
CA GLY A 157 -12.30 -11.01 -15.89
C GLY A 157 -10.89 -10.40 -15.84
N ASP A 158 -10.77 -9.09 -15.60
CA ASP A 158 -9.47 -8.41 -15.44
C ASP A 158 -9.29 -7.86 -14.02
N SER A 159 -10.25 -7.09 -13.52
CA SER A 159 -10.17 -6.49 -12.19
C SER A 159 -10.20 -7.57 -11.11
N THR A 160 -9.22 -7.55 -10.22
CA THR A 160 -9.12 -8.47 -9.07
C THR A 160 -9.57 -7.81 -7.77
N HIS A 161 -9.44 -6.49 -7.70
CA HIS A 161 -9.80 -5.67 -6.55
C HIS A 161 -10.56 -4.43 -6.99
N VAL A 162 -11.20 -3.78 -6.03
CA VAL A 162 -11.79 -2.45 -6.17
C VAL A 162 -11.40 -1.60 -4.95
N GLU A 163 -11.22 -0.30 -5.15
CA GLU A 163 -11.03 0.63 -4.05
C GLU A 163 -12.30 0.70 -3.18
N TYR A 164 -12.15 0.82 -1.86
CA TYR A 164 -13.29 1.07 -0.98
C TYR A 164 -13.91 2.44 -1.23
N ASP A 165 -13.06 3.43 -1.44
CA ASP A 165 -13.44 4.80 -1.72
C ASP A 165 -12.29 5.48 -2.49
N PRO A 166 -12.56 6.23 -3.57
CA PRO A 166 -11.53 6.91 -4.34
C PRO A 166 -10.74 7.96 -3.52
N THR A 167 -11.31 8.48 -2.42
CA THR A 167 -10.65 9.43 -1.51
C THR A 167 -9.49 8.80 -0.72
N ASN A 168 -9.35 7.47 -0.73
CA ASN A 168 -8.24 6.76 -0.08
C ASN A 168 -6.86 7.13 -0.64
N ILE A 169 -6.81 7.76 -1.82
CA ILE A 169 -5.57 8.27 -2.40
C ILE A 169 -5.11 9.59 -1.78
N LEU A 170 -6.01 10.32 -1.12
CA LEU A 170 -5.76 11.65 -0.58
C LEU A 170 -5.26 11.55 0.87
N SER A 171 -4.43 12.54 1.26
CA SER A 171 -4.03 12.73 2.65
C SER A 171 -5.18 13.29 3.47
N ILE A 172 -5.01 13.32 4.80
CA ILE A 172 -6.02 13.87 5.72
C ILE A 172 -6.38 15.31 5.37
N VAL A 173 -5.37 16.17 5.15
CA VAL A 173 -5.59 17.60 4.83
C VAL A 173 -6.20 17.78 3.44
N ALA A 174 -5.74 17.02 2.45
CA ALA A 174 -6.29 17.11 1.10
C ALA A 174 -7.79 16.74 1.07
N ASN A 175 -8.21 15.74 1.86
CA ASN A 175 -9.61 15.34 1.97
C ASN A 175 -10.53 16.37 2.65
N GLN A 176 -9.98 17.37 3.32
CA GLN A 176 -10.78 18.45 3.92
C GLN A 176 -11.06 19.60 2.94
N THR A 177 -10.46 19.58 1.75
CA THR A 177 -10.76 20.59 0.72
C THR A 177 -12.12 20.27 0.10
N PRO A 178 -13.15 21.11 0.30
CA PRO A 178 -14.48 20.85 -0.22
C PRO A 178 -14.47 20.86 -1.75
N TYR A 179 -15.12 19.86 -2.35
CA TYR A 179 -15.26 19.71 -3.81
C TYR A 179 -13.93 19.88 -4.55
N SER A 180 -12.87 19.24 -4.03
CA SER A 180 -11.50 19.37 -4.56
C SER A 180 -11.38 18.96 -6.03
N ASP A 181 -12.27 18.10 -6.52
CA ASP A 181 -12.42 17.66 -7.90
C ASP A 181 -12.93 18.75 -8.86
N PHE A 182 -13.55 19.82 -8.34
CA PHE A 182 -13.98 20.99 -9.12
C PHE A 182 -12.91 22.08 -9.18
N ASN A 183 -11.81 21.91 -8.44
CA ASN A 183 -10.71 22.85 -8.40
C ASN A 183 -9.57 22.38 -9.32
N GLN A 184 -8.87 23.33 -9.94
CA GLN A 184 -7.63 23.01 -10.64
C GLN A 184 -6.59 22.50 -9.64
N SER A 185 -5.85 21.44 -10.01
CA SER A 185 -4.87 20.78 -9.13
C SER A 185 -3.91 21.75 -8.38
N PRO A 186 -3.35 22.81 -9.01
CA PRO A 186 -2.49 23.77 -8.30
C PRO A 186 -3.19 24.52 -7.14
N ARG A 187 -4.52 24.71 -7.21
CA ARG A 187 -5.31 25.34 -6.13
C ARG A 187 -5.41 24.42 -4.91
N ASN A 188 -5.62 23.12 -5.15
CA ASN A 188 -5.67 22.14 -4.08
C ASN A 188 -4.30 21.98 -3.41
N MET A 189 -3.21 21.98 -4.19
CA MET A 189 -1.84 21.96 -3.68
C MET A 189 -1.51 23.20 -2.83
N TYR A 190 -1.96 24.39 -3.26
CA TYR A 190 -1.76 25.60 -2.48
C TYR A 190 -2.60 25.60 -1.19
N GLN A 191 -3.84 25.10 -1.25
CA GLN A 191 -4.73 25.02 -0.09
C GLN A 191 -4.13 24.20 1.05
N VAL A 192 -3.50 23.06 0.75
CA VAL A 192 -2.86 22.22 1.77
C VAL A 192 -1.63 22.91 2.39
N SER A 193 -0.85 23.67 1.62
CA SER A 193 0.25 24.50 2.14
C SER A 193 -0.26 25.59 3.09
N VAL A 194 -1.34 26.28 2.70
CA VAL A 194 -1.97 27.33 3.51
C VAL A 194 -2.57 26.77 4.80
N PHE A 195 -3.15 25.57 4.76
CA PHE A 195 -3.69 24.93 5.94
C PHE A 195 -2.61 24.68 7.01
N HIS A 196 -1.40 24.30 6.57
CA HIS A 196 -0.25 24.13 7.46
C HIS A 196 0.20 25.44 8.10
N SER A 197 0.13 26.57 7.38
CA SER A 197 0.52 27.88 7.93
C SER A 197 -0.56 28.52 8.81
N LEU A 198 -1.85 28.27 8.55
CA LEU A 198 -2.96 28.82 9.34
C LEU A 198 -3.23 28.06 10.65
N SER A 199 -2.82 26.80 10.76
CA SER A 199 -3.01 25.99 11.97
C SER A 199 -2.24 26.51 13.19
N TYR A 200 -1.26 27.40 12.99
CA TYR A 200 -0.56 28.10 14.08
C TYR A 200 -1.47 29.01 14.92
N HIS A 201 -2.65 29.39 14.41
CA HIS A 201 -3.51 30.35 15.09
C HIS A 201 -4.25 29.78 16.31
N TYR A 202 -4.59 28.48 16.32
CA TYR A 202 -5.31 27.82 17.42
C TYR A 202 -4.39 27.31 18.54
N LEU A 203 -3.09 27.12 18.27
CA LEU A 203 -2.13 26.64 19.27
C LEU A 203 -1.69 27.75 20.24
N LEU A 204 -1.91 29.02 19.91
CA LEU A 204 -1.54 30.17 20.76
C LEU A 204 -2.60 30.51 21.83
N ASP A 205 -3.80 29.95 21.73
CA ASP A 205 -4.86 30.21 22.73
C ASP A 205 -4.65 29.44 24.05
N ASP A 206 -3.88 28.34 24.04
CA ASP A 206 -3.56 27.58 25.28
C ASP A 206 -2.30 28.10 26.02
N GLU A 207 -1.44 28.87 25.35
CA GLU A 207 -0.31 29.55 26.03
C GLU A 207 -0.70 30.90 26.63
N SER A 208 -1.67 31.61 26.05
CA SER A 208 -2.16 32.89 26.60
C SER A 208 -2.99 32.72 27.88
N THR A 209 -3.58 31.54 28.10
CA THR A 209 -4.31 31.21 29.34
C THR A 209 -3.43 30.70 30.48
N LYS A 210 -2.17 30.33 30.22
CA LYS A 210 -1.22 29.90 31.27
C LYS A 210 -0.35 31.03 31.84
N GLN A 211 -0.22 32.17 31.14
CA GLN A 211 0.58 33.31 31.62
C GLN A 211 -0.19 34.33 32.50
N SER A 212 -1.51 34.20 32.68
CA SER A 212 -2.31 35.13 33.48
C SER A 212 -2.59 34.68 34.93
N GLY A 213 -2.03 33.54 35.37
CA GLY A 213 -2.35 32.91 36.67
C GLY A 213 -1.42 33.17 37.86
N PHE A 214 -0.34 33.95 37.73
CA PHE A 214 0.62 34.17 38.83
C PHE A 214 0.96 35.65 39.03
N SER A 215 0.09 36.39 39.73
CA SER A 215 0.53 37.31 40.80
C SER A 215 -0.70 37.87 41.52
N GLN A 216 -0.81 37.57 42.82
CA GLN A 216 -1.10 38.48 43.93
C GLN A 216 -1.54 37.66 45.15
N GLY A 217 -0.58 37.35 46.03
CA GLY A 217 -0.86 37.02 47.42
C GLY A 217 -1.00 38.31 48.24
N PRO A 218 -1.91 38.36 49.24
CA PRO A 218 -2.17 39.58 50.00
C PRO A 218 -1.01 39.93 50.94
N ARG A 219 -0.86 41.23 51.17
CA ARG A 219 0.08 41.85 52.13
C ARG A 219 -0.22 41.46 53.57
#